data_AF-O14653-F1
#
_entry.id   AF-O14653-F1
#
_cell.length_a   1.000
_cell.length_b   1.000
_cell.length_c   1.000
_cell.angle_alpha   90.00
_cell.angle_beta   90.00
_cell.angle_gamma   90.00
#
_symmetry.space_group_name_H-M   'P 1'
#
loop_
_entity.id
_entity.type
_entity.pdbx_description
1 polymer ?
#
loop_
_entity_poly.entity_id
_entity_poly.type
_entity_poly.pdbx_seq_one_letter_code
_entity_poly.pdbx_strand_id
1 'polypeptide(L)'
;MDPLFQQTHKQVHEIQSCMGRLETADKQSVHIVENEIQASIDQIFSRLERLEILSSKEPPNKRQNARLRVDQLKYDVQHLQTALRNFQHRRHAREQQERQREELLSRTFTTNDSDTTIPMDESLQFNSSLQKVHNGMDDLILDGHNILDGLRTQRLTLKGTQKKILDIANMLGLSNTVMRLIEKRAFQDKYFMIGGMLLTCVVMFLVVQYLT
;
A
#
# COMPACT_ATOMS: atom_id res chain seq x y z
N MET A 1 11.12 -9.74 -21.30
CA MET A 1 10.68 -9.35 -19.94
C MET A 1 11.51 -8.22 -19.38
N ASP A 2 12.84 -8.36 -19.35
CA ASP A 2 13.75 -7.34 -18.81
C ASP A 2 13.59 -5.91 -19.38
N PRO A 3 13.41 -5.67 -20.72
CA PRO A 3 13.30 -4.30 -21.21
C PRO A 3 12.00 -3.62 -20.76
N LEU A 4 10.89 -4.35 -20.70
CA LEU A 4 9.61 -3.82 -20.21
C LEU A 4 9.69 -3.53 -18.70
N PHE A 5 10.30 -4.41 -17.92
CA PHE A 5 10.48 -4.18 -16.49
C PHE A 5 11.36 -2.95 -16.22
N GLN A 6 12.49 -2.81 -16.92
CA GLN A 6 13.36 -1.65 -16.80
C GLN A 6 12.66 -0.35 -17.24
N GLN A 7 11.86 -0.40 -18.31
CA GLN A 7 11.09 0.75 -18.75
C GLN A 7 10.05 1.16 -17.70
N THR A 8 9.28 0.20 -17.17
CA THR A 8 8.27 0.53 -16.15
C THR A 8 8.92 1.03 -14.87
N HIS A 9 10.04 0.45 -14.46
CA HIS A 9 10.79 0.94 -13.29
C HIS A 9 11.32 2.37 -13.48
N LYS A 10 11.80 2.72 -14.69
CA LYS A 10 12.19 4.11 -15.01
C LYS A 10 11.00 5.05 -14.93
N GLN A 11 9.85 4.67 -15.48
CA GLN A 11 8.62 5.48 -15.41
C GLN A 11 8.13 5.67 -13.97
N VAL A 12 8.21 4.65 -13.11
CA VAL A 12 7.89 4.79 -11.68
C VAL A 12 8.79 5.83 -11.01
N HIS A 13 10.09 5.83 -11.33
CA HIS A 13 11.03 6.81 -10.78
C HIS A 13 10.80 8.23 -11.31
N GLU A 14 10.45 8.37 -12.60
CA GLU A 14 10.04 9.65 -13.17
C GLU A 14 8.79 10.21 -12.46
N ILE A 15 7.79 9.37 -12.19
CA ILE A 15 6.60 9.78 -11.43
C ILE A 15 6.96 10.19 -10.00
N GLN A 16 7.84 9.46 -9.31
CA GLN A 16 8.34 9.85 -7.99
C GLN A 16 8.98 11.25 -8.02
N SER A 17 9.78 11.54 -9.06
CA SER A 17 10.36 12.87 -9.25
C SER A 17 9.31 13.93 -9.55
N CYS A 18 8.30 13.63 -10.37
CA CYS A 18 7.17 14.53 -10.63
C CYS A 18 6.35 14.79 -9.37
N MET A 19 6.16 13.78 -8.52
CA MET A 19 5.46 13.91 -7.25
C MET A 19 6.22 14.82 -6.27
N GLY A 20 7.55 14.72 -6.21
CA GLY A 20 8.37 15.68 -5.45
C GLY A 20 8.26 17.12 -5.98
N ARG A 21 8.15 17.30 -7.30
CA ARG A 21 7.91 18.62 -7.91
C ARG A 21 6.50 19.13 -7.63
N LEU A 22 5.51 18.24 -7.56
CA LEU A 22 4.12 18.59 -7.28
C LEU A 22 3.95 19.29 -5.93
N GLU A 23 4.73 18.89 -4.92
CA GLU A 23 4.74 19.56 -3.60
C GLU A 23 5.19 21.02 -3.65
N THR A 24 6.00 21.37 -4.65
CA THR A 24 6.55 22.73 -4.85
C THR A 24 5.84 23.52 -5.96
N ALA A 25 4.92 22.89 -6.68
CA ALA A 25 4.26 23.49 -7.83
C ALA A 25 3.25 24.57 -7.40
N ASP A 26 3.10 25.59 -8.24
CA ASP A 26 2.14 26.69 -8.02
C ASP A 26 0.68 26.23 -8.22
N LYS A 27 -0.28 26.84 -7.50
CA LYS A 27 -1.72 26.46 -7.49
C LYS A 27 -2.31 26.24 -8.89
N GLN A 28 -1.91 27.05 -9.87
CA GLN A 28 -2.42 26.94 -11.25
C GLN A 28 -1.84 25.71 -11.99
N SER A 29 -0.54 25.46 -11.80
CA SER A 29 0.18 24.34 -12.44
C SER A 29 -0.06 22.99 -11.77
N VAL A 30 -0.43 22.99 -10.48
CA VAL A 30 -0.68 21.78 -9.68
C VAL A 30 -1.71 20.86 -10.34
N HIS A 31 -2.81 21.41 -10.85
CA HIS A 31 -3.87 20.62 -11.50
C HIS A 31 -3.39 19.91 -12.77
N ILE A 32 -2.53 20.56 -13.56
CA ILE A 32 -1.98 20.01 -14.80
C ILE A 32 -1.03 18.86 -14.45
N VAL A 33 -0.14 19.07 -13.48
CA VAL A 33 0.83 18.07 -13.03
C VAL A 33 0.13 16.88 -12.37
N GLU A 34 -0.92 17.10 -11.56
CA GLU A 34 -1.71 16.01 -10.99
C GLU A 34 -2.36 15.14 -12.07
N ASN A 35 -2.97 15.75 -13.08
CA ASN A 35 -3.62 15.02 -14.16
C ASN A 35 -2.58 14.24 -15.00
N GLU A 36 -1.40 14.81 -15.22
CA GLU A 36 -0.28 14.13 -15.87
C GLU A 36 0.23 12.94 -15.04
N ILE A 37 0.36 13.10 -13.72
CA ILE A 37 0.75 12.02 -12.81
C ILE A 37 -0.32 10.92 -12.81
N GLN A 38 -1.60 11.28 -12.74
CA GLN A 38 -2.71 10.31 -12.77
C GLN A 38 -2.71 9.51 -14.07
N ALA A 39 -2.60 10.17 -15.22
CA ALA A 39 -2.49 9.51 -16.52
C ALA A 39 -1.24 8.62 -16.61
N SER A 40 -0.12 9.05 -16.04
CA SER A 40 1.12 8.26 -16.00
C SER A 40 0.98 7.01 -15.11
N ILE A 41 0.31 7.13 -13.96
CA ILE A 41 -0.02 5.99 -13.08
C ILE A 41 -0.90 4.99 -13.82
N ASP A 42 -1.93 5.44 -14.53
CA ASP A 42 -2.83 4.57 -15.30
C ASP A 42 -2.09 3.84 -16.44
N GLN A 43 -1.16 4.54 -17.12
CA GLN A 43 -0.28 3.91 -18.11
C GLN A 43 0.60 2.82 -17.47
N ILE A 44 1.16 3.07 -16.29
CA ILE A 44 1.99 2.09 -15.58
C ILE A 44 1.15 0.88 -15.16
N PHE A 45 -0.08 1.06 -14.69
CA PHE A 45 -1.00 -0.05 -14.38
C PHE A 45 -1.24 -0.93 -15.61
N SER A 46 -1.50 -0.33 -16.78
CA SER A 46 -1.69 -1.10 -18.02
C SER A 46 -0.43 -1.88 -18.44
N ARG A 47 0.77 -1.34 -18.18
CA ARG A 47 2.05 -2.02 -18.43
C ARG A 47 2.31 -3.13 -17.43
N LEU A 48 1.96 -2.92 -16.16
CA LEU A 48 2.04 -3.91 -15.09
C LEU A 48 1.17 -5.12 -15.39
N GLU A 49 -0.07 -4.92 -15.85
CA GLU A 49 -0.96 -6.01 -16.25
C GLU A 49 -0.36 -6.82 -17.41
N ARG A 50 0.21 -6.15 -18.42
CA ARG A 50 0.95 -6.82 -19.50
C ARG A 50 2.16 -7.60 -18.98
N LEU A 51 2.90 -7.04 -18.02
CA LEU A 51 4.06 -7.67 -17.42
C LEU A 51 3.67 -8.90 -16.58
N GLU A 52 2.54 -8.85 -15.87
CA GLU A 52 1.97 -9.98 -15.13
C GLU A 52 1.62 -11.15 -16.07
N ILE A 53 0.97 -10.85 -17.21
CA ILE A 53 0.68 -11.85 -18.25
C ILE A 53 1.99 -12.47 -18.78
N LEU A 54 3.00 -11.66 -19.10
CA LEU A 54 4.27 -12.18 -19.61
C LEU A 54 5.04 -12.98 -18.55
N SER A 55 4.99 -12.58 -17.28
CA SER A 55 5.56 -13.31 -16.14
C SER A 55 4.93 -14.69 -15.97
N SER A 56 3.63 -14.80 -16.23
CA SER A 56 2.94 -16.10 -16.20
C SER A 56 3.42 -17.08 -17.28
N LYS A 57 3.95 -16.56 -18.41
CA LYS A 57 4.45 -17.32 -19.56
C LYS A 57 5.95 -17.63 -19.51
N GLU A 58 6.69 -17.10 -18.54
CA GLU A 58 8.13 -17.39 -18.42
C GLU A 58 8.42 -18.83 -17.95
N PRO A 59 9.58 -19.39 -18.34
CA PRO A 59 10.00 -20.71 -17.88
C PRO A 59 10.05 -20.79 -16.34
N PRO A 60 9.73 -21.96 -15.75
CA PRO A 60 9.47 -22.09 -14.31
C PRO A 60 10.62 -21.61 -13.42
N ASN A 61 11.87 -21.70 -13.91
CA ASN A 61 13.07 -21.32 -13.17
C ASN A 61 13.21 -19.79 -12.97
N LYS A 62 12.68 -18.97 -13.89
CA LYS A 62 12.70 -17.50 -13.80
C LYS A 62 11.38 -16.91 -13.31
N ARG A 63 10.28 -17.65 -13.48
CA ARG A 63 8.92 -17.23 -13.14
C ARG A 63 8.75 -16.75 -11.69
N GLN A 64 9.40 -17.39 -10.72
CA GLN A 64 9.30 -16.96 -9.32
C GLN A 64 9.94 -15.58 -9.10
N ASN A 65 11.13 -15.34 -9.67
CA ASN A 65 11.81 -14.06 -9.56
C ASN A 65 11.05 -12.96 -10.32
N ALA A 66 10.53 -13.28 -11.51
CA ALA A 66 9.69 -12.38 -12.28
C ALA A 66 8.43 -11.99 -11.50
N ARG A 67 7.72 -12.94 -10.89
CA ARG A 67 6.55 -12.67 -10.03
C ARG A 67 6.89 -11.74 -8.88
N LEU A 68 7.97 -12.03 -8.13
CA LEU A 68 8.40 -11.17 -7.03
C LEU A 68 8.67 -9.72 -7.49
N ARG A 69 9.32 -9.54 -8.63
CA ARG A 69 9.58 -8.21 -9.22
C ARG A 69 8.30 -7.50 -9.65
N VAL A 70 7.34 -8.21 -10.25
CA VAL A 70 6.03 -7.64 -10.60
C VAL A 70 5.26 -7.24 -9.33
N ASP A 71 5.29 -8.08 -8.29
CA ASP A 71 4.62 -7.82 -7.02
C ASP A 71 5.20 -6.58 -6.31
N GLN A 72 6.54 -6.43 -6.32
CA GLN A 72 7.21 -5.23 -5.81
C GLN A 72 6.77 -3.97 -6.57
N LEU A 73 6.82 -4.02 -7.89
CA LEU A 73 6.43 -2.88 -8.73
C LEU A 73 4.94 -2.53 -8.57
N LYS A 74 4.07 -3.53 -8.36
CA LYS A 74 2.65 -3.33 -8.05
C LYS A 74 2.47 -2.62 -6.70
N TYR A 75 3.25 -2.99 -5.69
CA TYR A 75 3.23 -2.33 -4.39
C TYR A 75 3.66 -0.86 -4.50
N ASP A 76 4.74 -0.57 -5.23
CA ASP A 76 5.25 0.79 -5.43
C ASP A 76 4.22 1.70 -6.11
N VAL A 77 3.51 1.18 -7.12
CA VAL A 77 2.48 1.94 -7.85
C VAL A 77 1.25 2.17 -6.98
N GLN A 78 0.83 1.18 -6.18
CA GLN A 78 -0.24 1.37 -5.20
C GLN A 78 0.12 2.43 -4.15
N HIS A 79 1.37 2.44 -3.70
CA HIS A 79 1.88 3.47 -2.78
C HIS A 79 1.84 4.86 -3.42
N LEU A 80 2.32 5.00 -4.67
CA LEU A 80 2.26 6.25 -5.42
C LEU A 80 0.83 6.76 -5.60
N GLN A 81 -0.11 5.88 -5.95
CA GLN A 81 -1.53 6.24 -6.10
C GLN A 81 -2.12 6.74 -4.77
N THR A 82 -1.79 6.07 -3.66
CA THR A 82 -2.24 6.48 -2.32
C THR A 82 -1.64 7.85 -1.96
N ALA A 83 -0.37 8.08 -2.28
CA ALA A 83 0.29 9.35 -2.01
C ALA A 83 -0.31 10.50 -2.83
N LEU A 84 -0.61 10.28 -4.12
CA LEU A 84 -1.31 11.27 -4.95
C LEU A 84 -2.69 11.62 -4.37
N ARG A 85 -3.46 10.61 -3.97
CA ARG A 85 -4.79 10.82 -3.36
C ARG A 85 -4.70 11.63 -2.08
N ASN A 86 -3.70 11.36 -1.24
CA ASN A 86 -3.46 12.13 -0.02
C ASN A 86 -3.08 13.59 -0.33
N PHE A 87 -2.28 13.81 -1.37
CA PHE A 87 -1.94 15.16 -1.84
C PHE A 87 -3.19 15.93 -2.29
N GLN A 88 -4.02 15.31 -3.13
CA GLN A 88 -5.29 15.88 -3.59
C GLN A 88 -6.23 16.23 -2.44
N HIS A 89 -6.41 15.31 -1.48
CA HIS A 89 -7.22 15.56 -0.29
C HIS A 89 -6.69 16.75 0.52
N ARG A 90 -5.37 16.83 0.73
CA ARG A 90 -4.76 17.93 1.46
C ARG A 90 -4.91 19.26 0.73
N ARG A 91 -4.88 19.25 -0.61
CA ARG A 91 -5.12 20.43 -1.44
C ARG A 91 -6.57 20.89 -1.34
N HIS A 92 -7.53 19.99 -1.53
CA HIS A 92 -8.96 20.30 -1.41
C HIS A 92 -9.34 20.82 -0.03
N ALA A 93 -8.78 20.24 1.05
CA ALA A 93 -8.98 20.74 2.40
C ALA A 93 -8.47 22.19 2.57
N ARG A 94 -7.31 22.52 1.99
CA ARG A 94 -6.78 23.91 1.99
C ARG A 94 -7.66 24.84 1.17
N GLU A 95 -8.09 24.44 -0.03
CA GLU A 95 -8.99 25.23 -0.87
C GLU A 95 -10.35 25.49 -0.20
N GLN A 96 -10.87 24.52 0.56
CA GLN A 96 -12.09 24.70 1.35
C GLN A 96 -11.88 25.69 2.51
N GLN A 97 -10.75 25.59 3.22
CA GLN A 97 -10.40 26.53 4.28
C GLN A 97 -10.21 27.96 3.75
N GLU A 98 -9.58 28.11 2.59
CA GLU A 98 -9.41 29.40 1.92
C GLU A 98 -10.77 29.96 1.48
N ARG A 99 -11.63 29.14 0.85
CA ARG A 99 -13.00 29.56 0.48
C ARG A 99 -13.82 29.99 1.70
N GLN A 100 -13.82 29.20 2.77
CA GLN A 100 -14.50 29.57 4.02
C GLN A 100 -13.95 30.87 4.59
N ARG A 101 -12.62 31.06 4.56
CA ARG A 101 -11.99 32.31 4.99
C ARG A 101 -12.41 33.48 4.11
N GLU A 102 -12.44 33.31 2.80
CA GLU A 102 -12.88 34.34 1.85
C GLU A 102 -14.36 34.67 2.01
N GLU A 103 -15.23 33.71 2.25
CA GLU A 103 -16.64 33.93 2.61
C GLU A 103 -16.77 34.73 3.91
N LEU A 104 -15.92 34.44 4.90
CA LEU A 104 -15.88 35.19 6.17
C LEU A 104 -15.25 36.59 6.05
N LEU A 105 -14.45 36.85 5.02
CA LEU A 105 -13.85 38.17 4.78
C LEU A 105 -14.71 39.01 3.82
N SER A 106 -15.37 38.37 2.86
CA SER A 106 -16.27 39.02 1.90
C SER A 106 -17.65 39.31 2.47
N ARG A 107 -18.00 38.73 3.64
CA ARG A 107 -19.15 39.24 4.40
C ARG A 107 -18.89 40.71 4.73
N THR A 108 -19.58 41.61 4.01
CA THR A 108 -19.60 43.02 4.30
C THR A 108 -19.99 43.18 5.77
N PHE A 109 -19.08 43.76 6.56
CA PHE A 109 -19.37 44.15 7.93
C PHE A 109 -20.37 45.31 7.85
N THR A 110 -21.67 45.02 7.81
CA THR A 110 -22.70 46.05 8.00
C THR A 110 -22.61 46.48 9.45
N THR A 111 -22.13 47.69 9.69
CA THR A 111 -22.27 48.33 11.00
C THR A 111 -23.76 48.37 11.31
N ASN A 112 -24.17 47.79 12.44
CA ASN A 112 -25.54 47.97 12.93
C ASN A 112 -25.78 49.48 13.04
N ASP A 113 -26.50 50.05 12.08
CA ASP A 113 -26.95 51.43 12.17
C ASP A 113 -27.83 51.51 13.42
N SER A 114 -27.34 52.34 14.32
CA SER A 114 -27.84 52.58 15.66
C SER A 114 -29.20 53.27 15.60
N ASP A 115 -30.30 52.54 15.36
CA ASP A 115 -31.65 52.94 15.85
C ASP A 115 -32.82 51.97 15.59
N THR A 116 -32.60 50.65 15.47
CA THR A 116 -33.75 49.70 15.49
C THR A 116 -33.67 48.74 16.66
N THR A 117 -34.04 49.26 17.83
CA THR A 117 -34.48 48.43 18.96
C THR A 117 -35.85 47.86 18.64
N ILE A 118 -35.94 46.81 17.81
CA ILE A 118 -37.12 45.94 17.70
C ILE A 118 -36.63 44.49 17.49
N PRO A 119 -36.97 43.53 18.37
CA PRO A 119 -36.35 42.20 18.44
C PRO A 119 -36.83 41.26 17.33
N MET A 120 -36.55 41.62 16.07
CA MET A 120 -36.90 40.81 14.89
C MET A 120 -35.69 40.06 14.29
N ASP A 121 -34.49 40.27 14.82
CA ASP A 121 -33.27 39.58 14.37
C ASP A 121 -32.95 38.30 15.15
N GLU A 122 -33.49 38.12 16.36
CA GLU A 122 -33.17 36.94 17.16
C GLU A 122 -33.69 35.66 16.49
N SER A 123 -34.88 35.67 15.89
CA SER A 123 -35.46 34.47 15.25
C SER A 123 -34.84 34.12 13.90
N LEU A 124 -34.47 35.11 13.08
CA LEU A 124 -33.77 34.90 11.80
C LEU A 124 -32.30 34.51 12.03
N GLN A 125 -31.63 35.15 12.99
CA GLN A 125 -30.29 34.76 13.41
C GLN A 125 -30.31 33.37 14.06
N PHE A 126 -31.33 33.05 14.86
CA PHE A 126 -31.52 31.72 15.41
C PHE A 126 -31.80 30.69 14.33
N ASN A 127 -32.64 31.00 13.33
CA ASN A 127 -32.92 30.08 12.21
C ASN A 127 -31.66 29.81 11.36
N SER A 128 -30.90 30.85 11.01
CA SER A 128 -29.64 30.68 10.28
C SER A 128 -28.58 29.97 11.12
N SER A 129 -28.54 30.20 12.43
CA SER A 129 -27.66 29.47 13.35
C SER A 129 -28.09 28.02 13.49
N LEU A 130 -29.39 27.73 13.56
CA LEU A 130 -29.94 26.38 13.55
C LEU A 130 -29.61 25.66 12.25
N GLN A 131 -29.69 26.33 11.10
CA GLN A 131 -29.33 25.74 9.82
C GLN A 131 -27.83 25.43 9.74
N LYS A 132 -26.97 26.33 10.25
CA LYS A 132 -25.53 26.06 10.38
C LYS A 132 -25.24 24.91 11.34
N VAL A 133 -25.94 24.85 12.47
CA VAL A 133 -25.83 23.76 13.45
C VAL A 133 -26.32 22.44 12.85
N HIS A 134 -27.39 22.46 12.06
CA HIS A 134 -27.90 21.28 11.37
C HIS A 134 -26.88 20.76 10.35
N ASN A 135 -26.39 21.63 9.47
CA ASN A 135 -25.37 21.25 8.48
C ASN A 135 -24.07 20.78 9.16
N GLY A 136 -23.64 21.47 10.23
CA GLY A 136 -22.48 21.05 11.01
C GLY A 136 -22.69 19.72 11.74
N MET A 137 -23.89 19.47 12.29
CA MET A 137 -24.25 18.18 12.87
C MET A 137 -24.29 17.08 11.82
N ASP A 138 -24.83 17.35 10.63
CA ASP A 138 -24.85 16.38 9.52
C ASP A 138 -23.43 16.01 9.08
N ASP A 139 -22.54 17.00 8.96
CA ASP A 139 -21.11 16.77 8.70
C ASP A 139 -20.45 15.95 9.82
N LEU A 140 -20.72 16.27 11.09
CA LEU A 140 -20.21 15.49 12.23
C LEU A 140 -20.78 14.06 12.28
N ILE A 141 -22.04 13.86 11.87
CA ILE A 141 -22.67 12.54 11.79
C ILE A 141 -22.06 11.74 10.64
N LEU A 142 -21.83 12.37 9.49
CA LEU A 142 -21.16 11.76 8.35
C LEU A 142 -19.73 11.37 8.70
N ASP A 143 -18.97 12.28 9.29
CA ASP A 143 -17.61 12.03 9.79
C ASP A 143 -17.61 10.97 10.88
N GLY A 144 -18.57 10.99 11.80
CA GLY A 144 -18.77 9.96 12.81
C GLY A 144 -19.01 8.59 12.20
N HIS A 145 -19.82 8.49 11.15
CA HIS A 145 -20.06 7.24 10.43
C HIS A 145 -18.79 6.73 9.73
N ASN A 146 -18.05 7.64 9.08
CA ASN A 146 -16.77 7.33 8.44
C ASN A 146 -15.71 6.86 9.44
N ILE A 147 -15.63 7.48 10.62
CA ILE A 147 -14.72 7.08 11.71
C ILE A 147 -15.11 5.68 12.22
N LEU A 148 -16.40 5.42 12.45
CA LEU A 148 -16.87 4.11 12.90
C LEU A 148 -16.60 3.00 11.88
N ASP A 149 -16.80 3.28 10.59
CA ASP A 149 -16.48 2.30 9.53
C ASP A 149 -14.95 2.12 9.36
N GLY A 150 -14.18 3.20 9.53
CA GLY A 150 -12.71 3.15 9.64
C GLY A 150 -12.25 2.26 10.80
N LEU A 151 -12.84 2.39 11.98
CA LEU A 151 -12.53 1.54 13.15
C LEU A 151 -12.95 0.08 12.91
N ARG A 152 -14.08 -0.15 12.23
CA ARG A 152 -14.54 -1.50 11.87
C ARG A 152 -13.57 -2.18 10.90
N THR A 153 -13.18 -1.48 9.84
CA THR A 153 -12.22 -1.99 8.85
C THR A 153 -10.83 -2.18 9.47
N GLN A 154 -10.38 -1.28 10.35
CA GLN A 154 -9.14 -1.44 11.12
C GLN A 154 -9.18 -2.67 12.05
N ARG A 155 -10.32 -2.95 12.70
CA ARG A 155 -10.50 -4.17 13.49
C ARG A 155 -10.41 -5.43 12.63
N LEU A 156 -10.98 -5.42 11.43
CA LEU A 156 -10.91 -6.56 10.50
C LEU A 156 -9.47 -6.80 10.01
N THR A 157 -8.74 -5.74 9.66
CA THR A 157 -7.33 -5.83 9.23
C THR A 157 -6.42 -6.28 10.37
N LEU A 158 -6.63 -5.79 11.60
CA LEU A 158 -5.92 -6.26 12.79
C LEU A 158 -6.20 -7.74 13.08
N LYS A 159 -7.45 -8.19 12.98
CA LYS A 159 -7.79 -9.62 13.10
C LYS A 159 -7.13 -10.46 12.02
N GLY A 160 -7.10 -9.98 10.77
CA GLY A 160 -6.40 -10.64 9.67
C GLY A 160 -4.89 -10.74 9.93
N THR A 161 -4.29 -9.68 10.47
CA THR A 161 -2.87 -9.63 10.85
C THR A 161 -2.57 -10.56 12.01
N GLN A 162 -3.41 -10.57 13.05
CA GLN A 162 -3.32 -11.51 14.17
C GLN A 162 -3.39 -12.96 13.69
N LYS A 163 -4.31 -13.27 12.76
CA LYS A 163 -4.40 -14.60 12.16
C LYS A 163 -3.13 -14.97 11.39
N LYS A 164 -2.60 -14.07 10.57
CA LYS A 164 -1.32 -14.28 9.85
C LYS A 164 -0.15 -14.49 10.80
N ILE A 165 -0.04 -13.69 11.86
CA ILE A 165 1.01 -13.85 12.89
C ILE A 165 0.86 -15.20 13.59
N LEU A 166 -0.37 -15.63 13.91
CA LEU A 166 -0.64 -16.92 14.52
C LEU A 166 -0.31 -18.08 13.58
N ASP A 167 -0.64 -17.97 12.29
CA ASP A 167 -0.26 -18.95 11.27
C ASP A 167 1.27 -19.03 11.10
N ILE A 168 1.97 -17.89 11.12
CA ILE A 168 3.45 -17.84 11.11
C ILE A 168 4.02 -18.44 12.39
N ALA A 169 3.48 -18.11 13.55
CA ALA A 169 3.91 -18.68 14.83
C ALA A 169 3.68 -20.20 14.86
N ASN A 170 2.56 -20.67 14.32
CA ASN A 170 2.29 -22.10 14.14
C ASN A 170 3.26 -22.74 13.14
N MET A 171 3.60 -22.06 12.04
CA MET A 171 4.61 -22.53 11.08
C MET A 171 6.02 -22.55 11.69
N LEU A 172 6.37 -21.59 12.55
CA LEU A 172 7.64 -21.56 13.28
C LEU A 172 7.69 -22.63 14.39
N GLY A 173 6.57 -22.86 15.09
CA GLY A 173 6.43 -23.97 16.03
C GLY A 173 6.57 -25.34 15.33
N LEU A 174 5.91 -25.49 14.17
CA LEU A 174 6.14 -26.61 13.26
C LEU A 174 7.58 -26.65 12.76
N SER A 175 8.25 -25.49 12.59
CA SER A 175 9.63 -25.41 12.15
C SER A 175 10.59 -26.10 13.10
N ASN A 176 10.34 -26.14 14.42
CA ASN A 176 11.16 -26.96 15.32
C ASN A 176 11.02 -28.46 15.00
N THR A 177 9.80 -28.92 14.68
CA THR A 177 9.56 -30.30 14.24
C THR A 177 10.17 -30.56 12.87
N VAL A 178 10.03 -29.64 11.91
CA VAL A 178 10.64 -29.72 10.57
C VAL A 178 12.17 -29.68 10.66
N MET A 179 12.74 -28.84 11.53
CA MET A 179 14.17 -28.76 11.80
C MET A 179 14.69 -30.10 12.34
N ARG A 180 14.00 -30.71 13.30
CA ARG A 180 14.32 -32.06 13.79
C ARG A 180 14.22 -33.13 12.69
N LEU A 181 13.23 -33.03 11.79
CA LEU A 181 13.12 -33.94 10.64
C LEU A 181 14.27 -33.76 9.65
N ILE A 182 14.70 -32.53 9.40
CA ILE A 182 15.86 -32.21 8.55
C ILE A 182 17.16 -32.71 9.19
N GLU A 183 17.37 -32.47 10.48
CA GLU A 183 18.53 -33.00 11.22
C GLU A 183 18.57 -34.53 11.15
N LYS A 184 17.45 -35.21 11.40
CA LYS A 184 17.38 -36.67 11.32
C LYS A 184 17.71 -37.19 9.93
N ARG A 185 17.26 -36.52 8.85
CA ARG A 185 17.62 -36.89 7.46
C ARG A 185 19.12 -36.68 7.20
N ALA A 186 19.70 -35.60 7.70
CA ALA A 186 21.12 -35.30 7.51
C ALA A 186 22.00 -36.31 8.27
N PHE A 187 21.58 -36.74 9.46
CA PHE A 187 22.22 -37.84 10.18
C PHE A 187 22.10 -39.16 9.42
N GLN A 188 20.92 -39.47 8.86
CA GLN A 188 20.71 -40.70 8.09
C GLN A 188 21.56 -40.72 6.81
N ASP A 189 21.65 -39.60 6.09
CA ASP A 189 22.51 -39.44 4.92
C ASP A 189 23.99 -39.66 5.27
N LYS A 190 24.45 -39.14 6.42
CA LYS A 190 25.79 -39.38 6.94
C LYS A 190 26.07 -40.87 7.22
N TYR A 191 25.08 -41.62 7.73
CA TYR A 191 25.21 -43.07 7.93
C TYR A 191 25.27 -43.84 6.61
N PHE A 192 24.49 -43.44 5.59
CA PHE A 192 24.60 -44.03 4.26
C PHE A 192 25.97 -43.75 3.63
N MET A 193 26.51 -42.54 3.80
CA MET A 193 27.85 -42.17 3.31
C MET A 193 28.95 -43.05 3.91
N ILE A 194 28.96 -43.25 5.24
CA ILE A 194 29.99 -44.07 5.89
C ILE A 194 29.82 -45.56 5.56
N GLY A 195 28.58 -46.04 5.45
CA GLY A 195 28.27 -47.41 5.02
C GLY A 195 28.76 -47.70 3.61
N GLY A 196 28.58 -46.75 2.68
CA GLY A 196 29.10 -46.86 1.32
C GLY A 196 30.63 -46.94 1.28
N MET A 197 31.33 -46.12 2.07
CA MET A 197 32.80 -46.15 2.16
C MET A 197 33.33 -47.50 2.67
N LEU A 198 32.72 -48.04 3.73
CA LEU A 198 33.10 -49.35 4.27
C LEU A 198 32.82 -50.49 3.30
N LEU A 199 31.66 -50.47 2.63
CA LEU A 199 31.30 -51.47 1.63
C LEU A 199 32.33 -51.51 0.48
N THR A 200 32.74 -50.34 -0.01
CA THR A 200 33.79 -50.24 -1.05
C THR A 200 35.12 -50.80 -0.57
N CYS A 201 35.51 -50.55 0.68
CA CYS A 201 36.73 -51.11 1.27
C CYS A 201 36.67 -52.64 1.37
N VAL A 202 35.54 -53.21 1.80
CA VAL A 202 35.34 -54.66 1.92
C VAL A 202 35.39 -55.34 0.55
N VAL A 203 34.73 -54.76 -0.46
CA VAL A 203 34.77 -55.28 -1.84
C VAL A 203 36.20 -55.27 -2.38
N MET A 204 36.96 -54.18 -2.16
CA MET A 204 38.36 -54.08 -2.56
C MET A 204 39.22 -55.15 -1.89
N PHE A 205 39.04 -55.36 -0.58
CA PHE A 205 39.77 -56.38 0.16
C PHE A 205 39.47 -57.81 -0.33
N LEU A 206 38.19 -58.11 -0.60
CA LEU A 206 37.79 -59.41 -1.16
C LEU A 206 38.37 -59.64 -2.55
N VAL A 207 38.40 -58.63 -3.42
CA VAL A 207 39.01 -58.75 -4.76
C VAL A 207 40.51 -59.04 -4.65
N VAL A 208 41.23 -58.37 -3.73
CA VAL A 208 42.67 -58.62 -3.53
C VAL A 208 42.92 -60.03 -2.98
N GLN A 209 42.12 -60.50 -2.02
CA GLN A 209 42.24 -61.85 -1.44
C GLN A 209 41.82 -62.98 -2.39
N TYR A 210 40.92 -62.72 -3.34
CA TYR A 210 40.47 -63.75 -4.29
C TYR A 210 41.30 -63.79 -5.58
N LEU A 211 41.98 -62.68 -5.92
CA LEU A 211 42.83 -62.58 -7.12
C LEU A 211 44.32 -62.91 -6.84
N THR A 212 44.74 -62.90 -5.57
CA THR A 212 46.08 -63.34 -5.10
C THR A 212 45.99 -64.74 -4.53
#